data_AF-A0AAE1ADL3-F1
#
_entry.id   AF-A0AAE1ADL3-F1
#
_cell.length_a   1.000
_cell.length_b   1.000
_cell.length_c   1.000
_cell.angle_alpha   90.00
_cell.angle_beta   90.00
_cell.angle_gamma   90.00
#
_symmetry.space_group_name_H-M   'P 1'
#
loop_
_entity.id
_entity.type
_entity.pdbx_description
1 polymer ?
#
loop_
_entity_poly.entity_id
_entity_poly.type
_entity_poly.pdbx_seq_one_letter_code
_entity_poly.pdbx_strand_id
1 'polypeptide(L)'
;MIMILRYFGLSDSHQKCMARELNLPIAKGLVGYQTVDVLRDTGCEGVVVRRDNQLTGKCCLIVRIDNTVLLAEKAKIQVKTPYLSGEEEALCIPEAICDLVVGNVAGAGNPNDPDLTDMVGAVTTRAQARQEVRDKPFQYQIHRNTQDWIGES
;
A
#
# COMPACT_ATOMS: atom_id res chain seq x y z
N MET A 1 17.11 -2.52 18.09
CA MET A 1 16.91 -1.31 18.92
C MET A 1 15.63 -0.65 18.44
N ILE A 2 14.49 -1.03 19.04
CA ILE A 2 13.14 -0.76 18.50
C ILE A 2 12.73 0.70 18.81
N MET A 3 12.85 1.58 17.82
CA MET A 3 12.35 2.97 17.88
C MET A 3 10.88 3.02 17.45
N ILE A 4 9.96 2.79 18.39
CA ILE A 4 8.58 3.26 18.22
C ILE A 4 8.51 4.65 18.85
N LEU A 5 8.78 5.69 18.08
CA LEU A 5 8.39 7.06 18.44
C LEU A 5 6.86 7.13 18.40
N ARG A 6 6.23 7.25 19.57
CA ARG A 6 4.80 7.60 19.67
C ARG A 6 4.69 9.11 19.63
N TYR A 7 3.97 9.64 18.65
CA TYR A 7 3.39 10.97 18.74
C TYR A 7 1.91 10.81 19.08
N PHE A 8 1.59 10.84 20.37
CA PHE A 8 0.21 10.79 20.86
C PHE A 8 -0.53 12.08 20.47
N GLY A 9 -1.74 11.96 19.92
CA GLY A 9 -2.68 13.09 19.75
C GLY A 9 -2.53 13.94 18.49
N LEU A 10 -1.75 13.50 17.49
CA LEU A 10 -1.69 14.18 16.19
C LEU A 10 -2.69 13.57 15.22
N SER A 11 -3.33 14.40 14.39
CA SER A 11 -4.17 13.92 13.29
C SER A 11 -3.33 13.18 12.25
N ASP A 12 -3.95 12.28 11.48
CA ASP A 12 -3.31 11.52 10.39
C ASP A 12 -2.49 12.41 9.45
N SER A 13 -3.00 13.61 9.14
CA SER A 13 -2.31 14.60 8.31
C SER A 13 -1.01 15.09 8.94
N HIS A 14 -0.99 15.35 10.25
CA HIS A 14 0.20 15.83 10.97
C HIS A 14 1.24 14.73 11.17
N GLN A 15 0.83 13.48 11.46
CA GLN A 15 1.75 12.34 11.51
C GLN A 15 2.46 12.14 10.17
N LYS A 16 1.74 12.26 9.05
CA LYS A 16 2.30 12.15 7.70
C LYS A 16 3.22 13.32 7.33
N CYS A 17 2.92 14.54 7.77
CA CYS A 17 3.81 15.69 7.60
C CYS A 17 5.10 15.52 8.40
N MET A 18 5.01 15.11 9.68
CA MET A 18 6.17 14.86 10.53
C MET A 18 7.07 13.76 9.96
N ALA A 19 6.48 12.69 9.44
CA ALA A 19 7.25 11.61 8.81
C ALA A 19 8.08 12.10 7.61
N ARG A 20 7.58 13.09 6.86
CA ARG A 20 8.31 13.76 5.77
C ARG A 20 9.40 14.68 6.31
N GLU A 21 9.13 15.45 7.36
CA GLU A 21 10.13 16.34 8.01
C GLU A 21 11.30 15.55 8.60
N LEU A 22 11.04 14.35 9.10
CA LEU A 22 12.03 13.45 9.67
C LEU A 22 12.82 12.64 8.62
N ASN A 23 12.56 12.85 7.32
CA ASN A 23 13.16 12.08 6.22
C ASN A 23 13.08 10.56 6.45
N LEU A 24 11.95 10.09 6.96
CA LEU A 24 11.77 8.66 7.18
C LEU A 24 11.74 7.91 5.82
N PRO A 25 12.34 6.71 5.73
CA PRO A 25 12.36 5.90 4.51
C PRO A 25 10.98 5.32 4.23
N ILE A 26 10.13 6.17 3.64
CA ILE A 26 8.73 5.85 3.32
C ILE A 26 8.59 5.63 1.83
N ALA A 27 8.06 4.47 1.48
CA ALA A 27 7.67 4.14 0.12
C ALA A 27 6.16 3.86 0.05
N LYS A 28 5.63 3.83 -1.18
CA LYS A 28 4.29 3.27 -1.41
C LYS A 28 4.35 1.75 -1.41
N GLY A 29 3.22 1.11 -1.10
CA GLY A 29 3.08 -0.34 -1.18
C GLY A 29 1.62 -0.75 -1.05
N LEU A 30 1.37 -2.05 -1.02
CA LEU A 30 0.05 -2.63 -0.86
C LEU A 30 -0.03 -3.52 0.39
N VAL A 31 -1.14 -3.41 1.11
CA VAL A 31 -1.62 -4.39 2.09
C VAL A 31 -2.97 -4.91 1.59
N GLY A 32 -3.03 -6.17 1.21
CA GLY A 32 -4.12 -6.73 0.42
C GLY A 32 -4.28 -5.95 -0.90
N TYR A 33 -5.39 -5.23 -1.02
CA TYR A 33 -5.70 -4.38 -2.18
C TYR A 33 -5.56 -2.88 -1.91
N GLN A 34 -5.18 -2.49 -0.69
CA GLN A 34 -5.13 -1.08 -0.28
C GLN A 34 -3.72 -0.51 -0.48
N THR A 35 -3.62 0.65 -1.13
CA THR A 35 -2.37 1.41 -1.22
C THR A 35 -2.09 2.14 0.08
N VAL A 36 -0.91 1.90 0.63
CA VAL A 36 -0.48 2.36 1.96
C VAL A 36 0.86 3.08 1.91
N ASP A 37 1.15 3.89 2.93
CA ASP A 37 2.51 4.38 3.21
C ASP A 37 3.27 3.36 4.05
N VAL A 38 4.43 2.92 3.56
CA VAL A 38 5.26 1.86 4.14
C VAL A 38 6.56 2.45 4.65
N LEU A 39 6.80 2.35 5.95
CA LEU A 39 8.06 2.73 6.59
C LEU A 39 8.99 1.52 6.71
N ARG A 40 10.22 1.62 6.20
CA ARG A 40 11.28 0.66 6.54
C ARG A 40 11.98 1.08 7.83
N ASP A 41 11.77 0.34 8.92
CA ASP A 41 12.39 0.65 10.22
C ASP A 41 13.38 -0.44 10.64
N THR A 42 14.68 -0.21 10.46
CA THR A 42 15.72 -1.15 10.91
C THR A 42 15.88 -1.21 12.43
N GLY A 43 15.22 -0.31 13.17
CA GLY A 43 15.13 -0.39 14.61
C GLY A 43 14.15 -1.48 15.08
N CYS A 44 13.05 -1.66 14.36
CA CYS A 44 11.99 -2.64 14.67
C CYS A 44 12.37 -4.07 14.27
N GLU A 45 11.93 -5.08 15.03
CA GLU A 45 12.18 -6.50 14.73
C GLU A 45 11.00 -7.20 14.03
N GLY A 46 9.85 -6.54 13.91
CA GLY A 46 8.63 -7.13 13.35
C GLY A 46 7.94 -6.27 12.31
N VAL A 47 6.88 -6.81 11.71
CA VAL A 47 5.95 -6.05 10.85
C VAL A 47 4.85 -5.47 11.73
N VAL A 48 4.52 -4.19 11.54
CA VAL A 48 3.44 -3.50 12.25
C VAL A 48 2.47 -2.93 11.22
N VAL A 49 1.18 -3.14 11.42
CA VAL A 49 0.11 -2.56 10.62
C VAL A 49 -0.76 -1.66 11.50
N ARG A 50 -1.14 -0.49 10.98
CA ARG A 50 -1.91 0.49 11.74
C ARG A 50 -3.31 -0.02 12.09
N ARG A 51 -4.01 -0.61 11.11
CA ARG A 51 -5.27 -1.31 11.34
C ARG A 51 -5.36 -2.49 10.39
N ASP A 52 -5.83 -3.61 10.93
CA ASP A 52 -6.25 -4.74 10.12
C ASP A 52 -7.49 -5.39 10.75
N ASN A 53 -8.37 -5.92 9.90
CA ASN A 53 -9.59 -6.60 10.30
C ASN A 53 -9.40 -8.13 10.37
N GLN A 54 -8.28 -8.66 9.86
CA GLN A 54 -7.94 -10.09 9.82
C GLN A 54 -7.08 -10.50 11.03
N LEU A 55 -7.63 -10.27 12.22
CA LEU A 55 -6.98 -10.61 13.48
C LEU A 55 -6.91 -12.14 13.65
N THR A 56 -5.79 -12.63 14.14
CA THR A 56 -5.53 -14.06 14.36
C THR A 56 -5.98 -14.55 15.73
N GLY A 57 -6.40 -13.64 16.63
CA GLY A 57 -6.68 -13.91 18.03
C GLY A 57 -5.45 -14.17 18.90
N LYS A 58 -4.23 -14.13 18.32
CA LYS A 58 -2.98 -14.21 19.07
C LYS A 58 -2.52 -12.81 19.47
N CYS A 59 -2.02 -12.67 20.67
CA CYS A 59 -1.40 -11.42 21.15
C CYS A 59 0.10 -11.60 21.38
N CYS A 60 0.85 -10.51 21.30
CA CYS A 60 2.26 -10.44 21.63
C CYS A 60 2.56 -9.17 22.43
N LEU A 61 3.60 -9.23 23.26
CA LEU A 61 4.12 -8.08 23.98
C LEU A 61 5.16 -7.38 23.12
N ILE A 62 5.04 -6.06 23.01
CA ILE A 62 6.01 -5.18 22.37
C ILE A 62 6.71 -4.43 23.49
N VAL A 63 8.02 -4.63 23.62
CA VAL A 63 8.85 -3.87 24.54
C VAL A 63 9.45 -2.70 23.78
N ARG A 64 9.20 -1.49 24.26
CA ARG A 64 9.68 -0.24 23.65
C ARG A 64 10.98 0.20 24.34
N ILE A 65 11.69 1.15 23.74
CA ILE A 65 12.99 1.61 24.23
C ILE A 65 12.95 2.22 25.65
N ASP A 66 11.80 2.71 26.08
CA ASP A 66 11.54 3.28 27.41
C ASP A 66 11.07 2.21 28.43
N ASN A 67 11.22 0.92 28.10
CA ASN A 67 10.70 -0.23 28.84
C ASN A 67 9.17 -0.24 29.01
N THR A 68 8.44 0.62 28.29
CA THR A 68 6.98 0.50 28.23
C THR A 68 6.60 -0.73 27.42
N VAL A 69 5.56 -1.42 27.88
CA VAL A 69 5.06 -2.64 27.25
C VAL A 69 3.70 -2.36 26.64
N LEU A 70 3.54 -2.74 25.38
CA LEU A 70 2.25 -2.71 24.68
C LEU A 70 1.85 -4.15 24.33
N LEU A 71 0.64 -4.56 24.73
CA LEU A 71 0.01 -5.77 24.20
C LEU A 71 -0.62 -5.44 22.85
N ALA A 72 -0.25 -6.16 21.80
CA ALA A 72 -0.81 -6.01 20.47
C ALA A 72 -1.29 -7.35 19.92
N GLU A 73 -2.42 -7.33 19.22
CA GLU A 73 -2.90 -8.49 18.47
C GLU A 73 -2.09 -8.69 17.19
N LYS A 74 -2.01 -9.94 16.74
CA LYS A 74 -1.43 -10.29 15.45
C LYS A 74 -2.52 -10.37 14.39
N ALA A 75 -2.26 -9.83 13.21
CA ALA A 75 -3.04 -10.00 12.01
C ALA A 75 -2.22 -10.76 10.95
N LYS A 76 -2.90 -11.52 10.09
CA LYS A 76 -2.29 -12.05 8.88
C LYS A 76 -2.55 -11.08 7.74
N ILE A 77 -1.49 -10.65 7.07
CA ILE A 77 -1.57 -9.66 6.00
C ILE A 77 -0.86 -10.15 4.76
N GLN A 78 -1.40 -9.82 3.58
CA GLN A 78 -0.69 -9.98 2.33
C GLN A 78 -0.04 -8.65 1.97
N VAL A 79 1.29 -8.60 1.89
CA VAL A 79 2.03 -7.39 1.53
C VAL A 79 2.61 -7.49 0.13
N LYS A 80 2.65 -6.35 -0.56
CA LYS A 80 3.43 -6.15 -1.79
C LYS A 80 4.04 -4.76 -1.74
N THR A 81 5.30 -4.69 -1.31
CA THR A 81 6.02 -3.43 -1.04
C THR A 81 7.47 -3.55 -1.51
N PRO A 82 8.22 -2.44 -1.65
CA PRO A 82 9.64 -2.50 -2.03
C PRO A 82 10.54 -3.17 -1.02
N TYR A 83 10.06 -3.29 0.21
CA TYR A 83 10.83 -3.80 1.33
C TYR A 83 10.45 -5.21 1.71
N LEU A 84 9.26 -5.68 1.32
CA LEU A 84 8.73 -6.99 1.70
C LEU A 84 7.53 -7.34 0.83
N SER A 85 7.47 -8.58 0.37
CA SER A 85 6.34 -9.12 -0.39
C SER A 85 6.05 -10.55 0.07
N GLY A 86 4.77 -10.89 0.26
CA GLY A 86 4.36 -12.19 0.80
C GLY A 86 3.23 -12.11 1.83
N GLU A 87 2.85 -13.25 2.38
CA GLU A 87 1.98 -13.32 3.56
C GLU A 87 2.84 -13.16 4.81
N GLU A 88 2.44 -12.28 5.72
CA GLU A 88 3.17 -11.95 6.95
C GLU A 88 2.25 -11.95 8.17
N GLU A 89 2.79 -12.31 9.34
CA GLU A 89 2.15 -12.04 10.62
C GLU A 89 2.59 -10.65 11.12
N ALA A 90 1.67 -9.69 11.13
CA ALA A 90 1.92 -8.32 11.56
C ALA A 90 1.28 -8.01 12.92
N LEU A 91 1.90 -7.14 13.71
CA LEU A 91 1.33 -6.59 14.93
C LEU A 91 0.37 -5.45 14.59
N CYS A 92 -0.87 -5.51 15.07
CA CYS A 92 -1.87 -4.49 14.85
C CYS A 92 -1.75 -3.40 15.93
N ILE A 93 -1.34 -2.20 15.54
CA ILE A 93 -1.17 -1.05 16.45
C ILE A 93 -1.92 0.16 15.87
N PRO A 94 -3.12 0.49 16.39
CA PRO A 94 -3.98 1.59 15.90
C PRO A 94 -3.29 2.95 15.72
N GLU A 95 -2.32 3.24 16.59
CA GLU A 95 -1.62 4.53 16.66
C GLU A 95 -0.22 4.48 16.02
N ALA A 96 0.03 3.53 15.10
CA ALA A 96 1.29 3.47 14.36
C ALA A 96 1.50 4.74 13.50
N ILE A 97 2.76 5.16 13.34
CA ILE A 97 3.13 6.38 12.59
C ILE A 97 2.88 6.27 11.07
N CYS A 98 2.86 5.05 10.55
CA CYS A 98 2.61 4.74 9.14
C CYS A 98 1.59 3.60 9.07
N ASP A 99 0.96 3.45 7.91
CA ASP A 99 -0.01 2.39 7.66
C ASP A 99 0.62 1.00 7.81
N LEU A 100 1.86 0.85 7.33
CA LEU A 100 2.67 -0.34 7.48
C LEU A 100 4.10 0.03 7.88
N VAL A 101 4.67 -0.68 8.84
CA VAL A 101 6.09 -0.61 9.21
C VAL A 101 6.72 -1.99 8.99
N VAL A 102 7.81 -2.02 8.23
CA VAL A 102 8.60 -3.22 7.97
C VAL A 102 9.87 -3.17 8.81
N GLY A 103 9.93 -4.02 9.83
CA GLY A 103 11.10 -4.25 10.67
C GLY A 103 12.15 -5.15 10.02
N ASN A 104 13.13 -5.57 10.81
CA ASN A 104 14.13 -6.59 10.46
C ASN A 104 13.52 -7.98 10.53
N VAL A 105 12.76 -8.34 9.50
CA VAL A 105 12.21 -9.69 9.31
C VAL A 105 12.93 -10.42 8.17
N ALA A 106 12.77 -11.73 8.10
CA ALA A 106 13.31 -12.52 6.99
C ALA A 106 12.71 -12.02 5.65
N GLY A 107 13.56 -11.83 4.64
CA GLY A 107 13.13 -11.30 3.34
C GLY A 107 12.97 -9.78 3.29
N ALA A 108 13.21 -9.05 4.38
CA ALA A 108 13.18 -7.59 4.37
C ALA A 108 14.32 -7.02 3.51
N GLY A 109 13.96 -6.18 2.54
CA GLY A 109 14.88 -5.45 1.67
C GLY A 109 15.69 -4.39 2.41
N ASN A 110 16.73 -3.88 1.73
CA ASN A 110 17.60 -2.83 2.23
C ASN A 110 16.84 -1.50 2.32
N PRO A 111 16.91 -0.75 3.44
CA PRO A 111 16.25 0.55 3.56
C PRO A 111 16.63 1.57 2.49
N ASN A 112 17.86 1.51 1.99
CA ASN A 112 18.41 2.47 1.02
C ASN A 112 18.25 2.00 -0.44
N ASP A 113 17.76 0.79 -0.66
CA ASP A 113 17.60 0.19 -2.00
C ASP A 113 16.23 -0.50 -2.11
N PRO A 114 15.15 0.29 -2.19
CA PRO A 114 13.78 -0.25 -2.33
C PRO A 114 13.59 -0.88 -3.72
N ASP A 115 13.06 -2.11 -3.78
CA ASP A 115 12.68 -2.74 -5.04
C ASP A 115 11.40 -2.12 -5.61
N LEU A 116 11.53 -1.27 -6.62
CA LEU A 116 10.41 -0.56 -7.25
C LEU A 116 9.82 -1.30 -8.46
N THR A 117 10.33 -2.47 -8.83
CA THR A 117 10.04 -3.17 -10.10
C THR A 117 8.53 -3.31 -10.36
N ASP A 118 7.76 -3.62 -9.32
CA ASP A 118 6.32 -3.86 -9.40
C ASP A 118 5.43 -2.59 -9.37
N MET A 119 5.99 -1.42 -9.03
CA MET A 119 5.22 -0.18 -8.88
C MET A 119 5.32 0.77 -10.07
N VAL A 120 6.22 0.52 -11.01
CA VAL A 120 6.44 1.35 -12.19
C VAL A 120 5.30 1.23 -13.23
N GLY A 121 4.45 0.20 -13.15
CA GLY A 121 3.37 -0.04 -14.12
C GLY A 121 2.06 0.72 -13.90
N ALA A 122 1.84 1.37 -12.76
CA ALA A 122 0.53 1.90 -12.36
C ALA A 122 0.33 3.42 -12.55
N VAL A 123 1.27 4.12 -13.18
CA VAL A 123 1.13 5.56 -13.48
C VAL A 123 0.68 5.75 -14.92
N THR A 124 -0.63 5.68 -15.18
CA THR A 124 -1.20 6.24 -16.41
C THR A 124 -1.43 7.73 -16.20
N THR A 125 -0.65 8.56 -16.89
CA THR A 125 -0.92 10.01 -16.90
C THR A 125 -2.19 10.28 -17.72
N ARG A 126 -2.91 11.36 -17.38
CA ARG A 126 -4.09 11.81 -18.15
C ARG A 126 -3.80 12.00 -19.65
N ALA A 127 -2.54 12.24 -20.01
CA ALA A 127 -2.10 12.33 -21.40
C ALA A 127 -2.10 10.96 -22.11
N GLN A 128 -1.62 9.90 -21.45
CA GLN A 128 -1.59 8.55 -22.00
C GLN A 128 -3.00 7.94 -22.13
N ALA A 129 -3.88 8.17 -21.16
CA ALA A 129 -5.29 7.73 -21.24
C ALA A 129 -6.06 8.37 -22.42
N ARG A 130 -5.66 9.57 -22.87
CA ARG A 130 -6.21 10.23 -24.07
C ARG A 130 -5.66 9.65 -25.38
N GLN A 131 -4.49 9.01 -25.35
CA GLN A 131 -3.86 8.40 -26.52
C GLN A 131 -4.56 7.09 -26.92
N GLU A 132 -4.93 6.24 -25.95
CA GLU A 132 -5.66 4.99 -26.21
C GLU A 132 -7.05 5.19 -26.85
N VAL A 133 -7.68 6.34 -26.61
CA VAL A 133 -8.95 6.72 -27.26
C VAL A 133 -8.71 7.18 -28.70
N ARG A 134 -7.53 7.74 -29.01
CA ARG A 134 -7.17 8.20 -30.36
C ARG A 134 -6.82 7.06 -31.32
N ASP A 135 -6.29 5.95 -30.82
CA ASP A 135 -5.78 4.86 -31.65
C ASP A 135 -6.82 3.75 -31.94
N LYS A 136 -8.08 3.91 -31.54
CA LYS A 136 -9.17 3.04 -32.01
C LYS A 136 -9.65 3.54 -33.38
N PRO A 137 -9.42 2.81 -34.49
CA PRO A 137 -9.98 3.20 -35.77
C PRO A 137 -11.51 3.13 -35.71
N PHE A 138 -12.17 4.23 -36.05
CA PHE A 138 -13.62 4.30 -36.24
C PHE A 138 -14.01 3.32 -37.36
N GLN A 139 -14.57 2.16 -36.99
CA GLN A 139 -15.25 1.29 -37.95
C GLN A 139 -16.61 1.92 -38.29
N TYR A 140 -16.72 2.53 -39.47
CA TYR A 140 -18.00 2.90 -40.05
C TYR A 140 -18.77 1.62 -40.43
N GLN A 141 -19.85 1.33 -39.72
CA GLN A 141 -20.85 0.36 -40.19
C GLN A 141 -21.76 1.03 -41.21
N ILE A 142 -21.45 0.83 -42.50
CA ILE A 142 -22.31 1.25 -43.60
C ILE A 142 -23.52 0.29 -43.65
N HIS A 143 -24.64 0.68 -43.06
CA HIS A 143 -25.91 -0.04 -43.26
C HIS A 143 -26.43 0.26 -44.67
N ARG A 144 -26.22 -0.66 -45.62
CA ARG A 144 -26.98 -0.69 -46.87
C ARG A 144 -28.36 -1.24 -46.57
N ASN A 145 -29.34 -0.37 -46.46
CA ASN A 145 -30.75 -0.74 -46.42
C ASN A 145 -31.32 -0.59 -47.83
N THR A 146 -31.49 -1.72 -48.53
CA THR A 146 -32.31 -1.80 -49.75
C THR A 146 -33.27 -2.95 -49.58
N GLN A 147 -34.42 -2.65 -48.98
CA GLN A 147 -35.68 -3.35 -49.16
C GLN A 147 -36.75 -2.34 -48.74
N ASP A 148 -37.43 -1.80 -49.75
CA ASP A 148 -38.81 -1.28 -49.69
C ASP A 148 -39.13 -0.69 -51.06
N TRP A 149 -39.72 -1.51 -51.94
CA TRP A 149 -40.70 -1.11 -52.97
C TRP A 149 -41.40 -2.41 -53.42
N ILE A 150 -42.39 -2.82 -52.65
CA ILE A 150 -43.47 -3.71 -53.09
C ILE A 150 -44.71 -2.82 -53.22
N GLY A 151 -45.36 -2.84 -54.38
CA GLY A 151 -46.77 -2.45 -54.49
C GLY A 151 -47.15 -1.59 -55.70
N GLU A 152 -47.94 -2.21 -56.58
CA GLU A 152 -48.99 -1.62 -57.45
C GLU A 152 -48.48 -0.90 -58.72
N SER A 153 -48.88 -1.28 -59.94
CA SER A 153 -50.11 -1.89 -60.46
C SER A 153 -49.87 -2.60 -61.80
#